data_AF-A0A8J8GVH2-F1
#
_entry.id   AF-A0A8J8GVH2-F1
#
_cell.length_a   1.000
_cell.length_b   1.000
_cell.length_c   1.000
_cell.angle_alpha   90.00
_cell.angle_beta   90.00
_cell.angle_gamma   90.00
#
_symmetry.space_group_name_H-M   'P 1'
#
loop_
_entity.id
_entity.type
_entity.pdbx_description
1 polymer ?
#
loop_
_entity_poly.entity_id
_entity_poly.type
_entity_poly.pdbx_seq_one_letter_code
_entity_poly.pdbx_strand_id
1 'polypeptide(L)'
;MYIPAGTATAAPEQPVVITPERAGWTYCGLRIVEFTGSFSLTTAGEEMLVVPLSGGCEVTCDGVTMELTGRDDVFARVTDFAYLPIQAEVTLRAAG
;
A
#
# COMPACT_ATOMS: atom_id res chain seq x y z
N MET A 1 -13.64 4.81 -16.93
CA MET A 1 -12.81 3.62 -17.16
C MET A 1 -13.27 2.51 -16.21
N TYR A 2 -13.21 1.25 -16.63
CA TYR A 2 -13.43 0.08 -15.78
C TYR A 2 -12.24 -0.87 -15.97
N ILE A 3 -11.62 -1.31 -14.87
CA ILE A 3 -10.54 -2.29 -14.86
C ILE A 3 -11.09 -3.55 -14.18
N PRO A 4 -11.30 -4.66 -14.90
CA PRO A 4 -11.87 -5.87 -14.31
C PRO A 4 -10.97 -6.47 -13.22
N ALA A 5 -11.58 -7.06 -12.20
CA ALA A 5 -10.84 -7.76 -11.14
C ALA A 5 -9.90 -8.83 -11.72
N GLY A 6 -8.72 -8.97 -11.13
CA GLY A 6 -7.68 -9.91 -11.58
C GLY A 6 -6.95 -9.52 -12.86
N THR A 7 -7.36 -8.45 -13.55
CA THR A 7 -6.62 -7.94 -14.71
C THR A 7 -5.50 -6.99 -14.31
N ALA A 8 -5.47 -6.56 -13.05
CA ALA A 8 -4.55 -5.56 -12.53
C ALA A 8 -3.36 -6.08 -11.72
N THR A 9 -3.16 -7.39 -11.71
CA THR A 9 -2.06 -8.03 -11.00
C THR A 9 -0.72 -7.68 -11.64
N ALA A 10 0.25 -7.26 -10.82
CA ALA A 10 1.64 -7.08 -11.26
C ALA A 10 2.55 -8.24 -10.77
N ALA A 11 2.28 -8.75 -9.57
CA ALA A 11 2.98 -9.85 -8.93
C ALA A 11 2.03 -10.61 -7.98
N PRO A 12 2.36 -11.82 -7.50
CA PRO A 12 1.51 -12.56 -6.56
C PRO A 12 1.13 -11.77 -5.31
N GLU A 13 2.09 -11.04 -4.72
CA GLU A 13 1.92 -10.16 -3.57
C GLU A 13 1.31 -8.79 -3.93
N GLN A 14 1.06 -8.52 -5.21
CA GLN A 14 0.48 -7.28 -5.73
C GLN A 14 -0.70 -7.56 -6.66
N PRO A 15 -1.86 -8.00 -6.10
CA PRO A 15 -3.03 -8.37 -6.88
C PRO A 15 -3.67 -7.19 -7.64
N VAL A 16 -3.40 -5.95 -7.21
CA VAL A 16 -3.88 -4.74 -7.88
C VAL A 16 -2.76 -3.71 -7.95
N VAL A 17 -2.38 -3.32 -9.16
CA VAL A 17 -1.53 -2.17 -9.46
C VAL A 17 -2.17 -1.35 -10.58
N ILE A 18 -2.62 -0.15 -10.23
CA ILE A 18 -3.18 0.84 -11.13
C ILE A 18 -2.27 2.06 -11.08
N THR A 19 -1.59 2.35 -12.18
CA THR A 19 -0.80 3.57 -12.36
C THR A 19 -1.63 4.64 -13.07
N PRO A 20 -1.23 5.93 -13.02
CA PRO A 20 -1.88 7.00 -13.78
C PRO A 20 -2.00 6.68 -15.28
N GLU A 21 -0.95 6.13 -15.90
CA GLU A 21 -0.90 5.78 -17.33
C GLU A 21 -1.94 4.72 -17.66
N ARG A 22 -2.03 3.69 -16.81
CA ARG A 22 -3.03 2.64 -16.96
C ARG A 22 -4.44 3.16 -16.76
N ALA A 23 -4.61 4.10 -15.83
CA ALA A 23 -5.89 4.70 -15.51
C ALA A 23 -6.35 5.77 -16.53
N GLY A 24 -5.43 6.22 -17.40
CA GLY A 24 -5.70 7.26 -18.39
C GLY A 24 -5.90 8.65 -17.78
N TRP A 25 -5.36 8.89 -16.58
CA TRP A 25 -5.39 10.20 -15.91
C TRP A 25 -3.98 10.64 -15.50
N THR A 26 -3.84 11.80 -14.89
CA THR A 26 -2.53 12.45 -14.73
C THR A 26 -1.76 12.06 -13.46
N TYR A 27 -2.41 11.78 -12.32
CA TYR A 27 -1.71 11.79 -11.03
C TYR A 27 -1.87 10.55 -10.15
N CYS A 28 -3.07 10.01 -9.95
CA CYS A 28 -3.30 9.06 -8.86
C CYS A 28 -2.93 7.62 -9.21
N GLY A 29 -2.42 6.87 -8.25
CA GLY A 29 -2.25 5.41 -8.37
C GLY A 29 -3.06 4.68 -7.30
N LEU A 30 -3.22 3.38 -7.48
CA LEU A 30 -3.69 2.47 -6.43
C LEU A 30 -2.88 1.18 -6.48
N ARG A 31 -2.34 0.78 -5.34
CA ARG A 31 -1.66 -0.50 -5.15
C ARG A 31 -2.26 -1.24 -3.96
N ILE A 32 -2.61 -2.50 -4.16
CA ILE A 32 -2.90 -3.43 -3.06
C ILE A 32 -1.71 -4.36 -2.94
N VAL A 33 -1.22 -4.53 -1.72
CA VAL A 33 -0.14 -5.45 -1.40
C VAL A 33 -0.65 -6.45 -0.36
N GLU A 34 -0.47 -7.74 -0.63
CA GLU A 34 -0.77 -8.83 0.29
C GLU A 34 0.53 -9.52 0.67
N PHE A 35 0.85 -9.57 1.96
CA PHE A 35 2.15 -10.06 2.41
C PHE A 35 2.08 -10.68 3.80
N THR A 36 2.99 -11.62 4.04
CA THR A 36 3.31 -12.16 5.36
C THR A 36 4.79 -11.89 5.63
N GLY A 37 5.15 -11.45 6.83
CA GLY A 37 6.52 -11.02 7.10
C GLY A 37 6.75 -9.60 6.63
N SER A 38 7.64 -9.37 5.66
CA SER A 38 8.03 -8.02 5.22
C SER A 38 7.81 -7.79 3.72
N PHE A 39 7.44 -6.56 3.37
CA PHE A 39 7.35 -6.07 2.00
C PHE A 39 8.07 -4.72 1.88
N SER A 40 9.02 -4.60 0.95
CA SER A 40 9.79 -3.36 0.77
C SER A 40 9.50 -2.70 -0.57
N LEU A 41 9.52 -1.37 -0.58
CA LEU A 41 9.38 -0.55 -1.77
C LEU A 41 10.19 0.74 -1.65
N THR A 42 10.43 1.40 -2.79
CA THR A 42 10.80 2.82 -2.82
C THR A 42 9.62 3.62 -3.36
N THR A 43 9.41 4.80 -2.79
CA THR A 43 8.35 5.70 -3.27
C THR A 43 8.76 6.46 -4.53
N ALA A 44 10.05 6.48 -4.88
CA ALA A 44 10.58 7.12 -6.07
C ALA A 44 10.04 8.56 -6.25
N GLY A 45 9.28 8.85 -7.30
CA GLY A 45 8.68 10.17 -7.54
C GLY A 45 7.26 10.35 -6.99
N GLU A 46 6.71 9.36 -6.27
CA GLU A 46 5.30 9.30 -5.87
C GLU A 46 5.17 9.41 -4.35
N GLU A 47 4.30 10.28 -3.85
CA GLU A 47 3.89 10.23 -2.45
C GLU A 47 2.80 9.16 -2.27
N MET A 48 2.72 8.55 -1.09
CA MET A 48 1.80 7.43 -0.86
C MET A 48 1.13 7.50 0.50
N LEU A 49 -0.07 6.93 0.59
CA LEU A 49 -0.73 6.62 1.85
C LEU A 49 -0.77 5.10 2.03
N VAL A 50 -0.23 4.60 3.14
CA VAL A 50 -0.38 3.20 3.55
C VAL A 50 -1.64 3.09 4.39
N VAL A 51 -2.64 2.36 3.86
CA VAL A 51 -3.94 2.16 4.50
C VAL A 51 -4.19 0.67 4.71
N PRO A 52 -4.21 0.17 5.96
CA PRO A 52 -4.50 -1.24 6.22
C PRO A 52 -5.92 -1.62 5.78
N LEU A 53 -6.03 -2.66 4.95
CA LEU A 53 -7.32 -3.19 4.49
C LEU A 53 -7.79 -4.38 5.32
N SER A 54 -6.85 -5.17 5.84
CA SER A 54 -7.06 -6.28 6.78
C SER A 54 -5.76 -6.50 7.58
N GLY A 55 -5.89 -6.70 8.88
CA GLY A 55 -4.78 -6.69 9.82
C GLY A 55 -4.18 -5.29 10.05
N GLY A 56 -3.01 -5.27 10.67
CA GLY A 56 -2.17 -4.10 10.89
C GLY A 56 -0.74 -4.35 10.43
N CYS A 57 0.09 -3.30 10.44
CA CYS A 57 1.49 -3.43 10.08
C CYS A 57 2.37 -2.36 10.73
N GLU A 58 3.65 -2.68 10.85
CA GLU A 58 4.70 -1.70 11.14
C GLU A 58 5.22 -1.12 9.81
N VAL A 59 5.27 0.19 9.71
CA VAL A 59 5.78 0.94 8.56
C VAL A 59 7.10 1.60 8.97
N THR A 60 8.21 1.17 8.37
CA THR A 60 9.50 1.85 8.50
C THR A 60 9.80 2.62 7.23
N CYS A 61 9.89 3.95 7.32
CA CYS A 61 10.18 4.88 6.23
C CYS A 61 11.45 5.67 6.57
N ASP A 62 12.52 5.49 5.81
CA ASP A 62 13.83 6.14 6.04
C ASP A 62 14.30 6.07 7.51
N GLY A 63 14.11 4.91 8.15
CA GLY A 63 14.48 4.67 9.54
C GLY A 63 13.49 5.18 10.60
N VAL A 64 12.40 5.85 10.21
CA VAL A 64 11.30 6.21 11.10
C VAL A 64 10.24 5.11 11.08
N THR A 65 9.96 4.55 12.25
CA THR A 65 9.00 3.45 12.41
C THR A 65 7.68 3.94 12.98
N MET A 66 6.57 3.52 12.37
CA MET A 66 5.20 3.83 12.76
C MET A 66 4.40 2.53 12.80
N GLU A 67 3.68 2.28 13.90
CA GLU A 67 2.74 1.17 13.97
C GLU A 67 1.36 1.60 13.47
N LEU A 68 0.79 0.80 12.56
CA LEU A 68 -0.60 0.92 12.13
C LEU A 68 -1.40 -0.23 12.73
N THR A 69 -2.35 0.13 13.59
CA THR A 69 -3.25 -0.82 14.26
C THR A 69 -4.14 -1.52 13.24
N GLY A 70 -4.54 -0.80 12.18
CA GLY A 70 -5.31 -1.36 11.09
C GLY A 70 -6.74 -1.74 11.49
N ARG A 71 -7.24 -2.86 10.94
CA ARG A 71 -8.60 -3.42 11.17
C ARG A 71 -8.71 -4.84 10.65
N ASP A 72 -9.65 -5.62 11.18
CA ASP A 72 -9.84 -7.03 10.77
C ASP A 72 -10.26 -7.14 9.30
N ASP A 73 -11.21 -6.29 8.89
CA ASP A 73 -11.65 -6.09 7.52
C ASP A 73 -12.15 -4.66 7.30
N VAL A 74 -12.40 -4.29 6.04
CA VAL A 74 -12.79 -2.93 5.64
C VAL A 74 -14.12 -2.43 6.19
N PHE A 75 -14.98 -3.32 6.71
CA PHE A 75 -16.28 -3.00 7.31
C PHE A 75 -16.24 -2.93 8.84
N ALA A 76 -15.20 -3.46 9.47
CA ALA A 76 -15.12 -3.56 10.92
C ALA A 76 -15.04 -2.18 11.62
N ARG A 77 -14.25 -1.24 11.07
CA ARG A 77 -14.06 0.12 11.60
C ARG A 77 -13.29 1.03 10.64
N VAL A 78 -13.22 2.32 11.00
CA VAL A 78 -12.20 3.24 10.47
C VAL A 78 -10.80 2.77 10.85
N THR A 79 -9.82 3.01 9.98
CA THR A 79 -8.42 2.64 10.20
C THR A 79 -7.54 3.88 10.29
N ASP A 80 -6.43 3.74 10.98
CA ASP A 80 -5.27 4.63 10.87
C ASP A 80 -4.55 4.43 9.52
N PHE A 81 -3.63 5.34 9.19
CA PHE A 81 -2.81 5.31 7.98
C PHE A 81 -1.46 6.00 8.21
N ALA A 82 -0.47 5.66 7.40
CA ALA A 82 0.81 6.35 7.35
C ALA A 82 0.97 7.11 6.04
N TYR A 83 1.51 8.32 6.08
CA TYR A 83 1.95 9.05 4.90
C TYR A 83 3.42 8.71 4.61
N LEU A 84 3.73 8.47 3.34
CA LEU A 84 5.06 8.23 2.83
C LEU A 84 5.44 9.37 1.86
N PRO A 85 6.55 10.08 2.11
CA PRO A 85 7.04 11.09 1.17
C PRO A 85 7.59 10.44 -0.10
N ILE A 86 7.84 11.27 -1.12
CA ILE A 86 8.63 10.86 -2.30
C ILE A 86 10.07 10.50 -1.89
N GLN A 87 10.74 9.72 -2.74
CA GLN A 87 12.15 9.35 -2.64
C GLN A 87 12.55 8.66 -1.32
N ALA A 88 11.60 7.95 -0.71
CA ALA A 88 11.82 7.22 0.53
C ALA A 88 12.08 5.72 0.27
N GLU A 89 12.86 5.11 1.14
CA GLU A 89 12.98 3.67 1.30
C GLU A 89 12.02 3.20 2.38
N VAL A 90 11.12 2.28 2.03
CA VAL A 90 10.04 1.85 2.90
C VAL A 90 10.02 0.35 3.06
N THR A 91 9.88 -0.11 4.28
CA THR A 91 9.60 -1.51 4.61
C THR A 91 8.34 -1.59 5.45
N LEU A 92 7.39 -2.39 4.98
CA LEU A 92 6.19 -2.78 5.70
C LEU A 92 6.46 -4.13 6.34
N ARG A 93 6.03 -4.32 7.58
CA ARG A 93 6.09 -5.60 8.28
C ARG A 93 4.73 -5.94 8.86
N ALA A 94 4.23 -7.13 8.54
CA ALA A 94 2.94 -7.59 9.05
C ALA A 94 3.01 -7.65 10.58
N ALA A 95 2.00 -7.08 11.25
CA ALA A 95 1.84 -7.29 12.68
C ALA A 95 1.54 -8.76 12.95
N GLY A 96 2.05 -9.28 14.06
CA GLY A 96 1.82 -10.66 14.50
C GLY A 96 0.40 -10.90 15.01
#